data_AF-A0A6B3W5N3-F1
#
_entry.id   AF-A0A6B3W5N3-F1
#
_cell.length_a   1.000
_cell.length_b   1.000
_cell.length_c   1.000
_cell.angle_alpha   90.00
_cell.angle_beta   90.00
_cell.angle_gamma   90.00
#
_symmetry.space_group_name_H-M   'P 1'
#
loop_
_entity.id
_entity.type
_entity.pdbx_description
1 polymer ?
#
loop_
_entity_poly.entity_id
_entity_poly.type
_entity_poly.pdbx_seq_one_letter_code
_entity_poly.pdbx_strand_id
1 'polypeptide(L)'
;MKVSRYTFVLFTTVLATASAAACDLNTGERSQHVFLSWNGQTLQNWIAPAGDIHQVALPNGFHLGVELDEPPPDKYIELAEQFQHVPEIVEINLFELSEDEPELLSRTYGGTNSIQGFGARGGANRVEQLGDPGIKLTLLKPVCIEPSTVPVAR
;
A
#
# COMPACT_ATOMS: atom_id res chain seq x y z
N MET A 1 -25.55 14.70 -56.21
CA MET A 1 -25.71 14.57 -54.74
C MET A 1 -25.00 13.29 -54.31
N LYS A 2 -23.86 13.40 -53.62
CA LYS A 2 -23.06 12.23 -53.16
C LYS A 2 -23.32 12.03 -51.66
N VAL A 3 -23.92 10.90 -51.31
CA VAL A 3 -24.20 10.52 -49.91
C VAL A 3 -22.96 9.79 -49.37
N SER A 4 -22.24 10.43 -48.46
CA SER A 4 -21.04 9.87 -47.81
C SER A 4 -21.48 8.94 -46.67
N ARG A 5 -21.06 7.67 -46.74
CA ARG A 5 -21.35 6.64 -45.74
C ARG A 5 -20.28 6.70 -44.64
N TYR A 6 -20.65 7.11 -43.43
CA TYR A 6 -19.78 7.04 -42.26
C TYR A 6 -19.85 5.63 -41.67
N THR A 7 -18.75 4.89 -41.78
CA THR A 7 -18.55 3.61 -41.10
C THR A 7 -18.21 3.88 -39.64
N PHE A 8 -19.15 3.58 -38.75
CA PHE A 8 -18.96 3.66 -37.30
C PHE A 8 -18.20 2.41 -36.84
N VAL A 9 -16.90 2.53 -36.57
CA VAL A 9 -16.10 1.44 -36.01
C VAL A 9 -16.28 1.45 -34.50
N LEU A 10 -17.05 0.48 -33.99
CA LEU A 10 -17.26 0.27 -32.56
C LEU A 10 -16.03 -0.44 -31.98
N PHE A 11 -15.18 0.27 -31.25
CA PHE A 11 -14.06 -0.32 -30.50
C PHE A 11 -14.58 -0.89 -29.18
N THR A 12 -14.84 -2.20 -29.13
CA THR A 12 -15.13 -2.92 -27.88
C THR A 12 -13.83 -3.21 -27.14
N THR A 13 -13.46 -2.35 -26.19
CA THR A 13 -12.38 -2.63 -25.24
C THR A 13 -12.82 -3.74 -24.27
N VAL A 14 -12.20 -4.91 -24.39
CA VAL A 14 -12.31 -6.00 -23.42
C VAL A 14 -11.58 -5.57 -22.14
N LEU A 15 -12.34 -5.21 -21.11
CA LEU A 15 -11.83 -4.99 -19.77
C LEU A 15 -11.43 -6.34 -19.17
N ALA A 16 -10.16 -6.70 -19.28
CA ALA A 16 -9.59 -7.79 -18.50
C ALA A 16 -9.57 -7.34 -17.04
N THR A 17 -10.51 -7.84 -16.24
CA THR A 17 -10.50 -7.67 -14.79
C THR A 17 -9.37 -8.54 -14.24
N ALA A 18 -8.17 -7.96 -14.13
CA ALA A 18 -7.11 -8.55 -13.32
C ALA A 18 -7.64 -8.60 -11.89
N SER A 19 -8.09 -9.76 -11.46
CA SER A 19 -8.34 -10.01 -10.04
C SER A 19 -6.99 -9.84 -9.36
N ALA A 20 -6.83 -8.78 -8.57
CA ALA A 20 -5.68 -8.59 -7.71
C ALA A 20 -5.71 -9.71 -6.65
N ALA A 21 -5.12 -10.86 -7.00
CA ALA A 21 -4.99 -11.97 -6.09
C ALA A 21 -3.94 -11.58 -5.06
N ALA A 22 -4.33 -11.57 -3.79
CA ALA A 22 -3.45 -11.16 -2.70
C ALA A 22 -2.45 -12.26 -2.27
N CYS A 23 -2.60 -13.43 -2.88
CA CYS A 23 -1.73 -14.58 -2.79
C CYS A 23 -1.28 -14.93 -4.21
N ASP A 24 0.01 -15.18 -4.40
CA ASP A 24 0.46 -15.85 -5.61
C ASP A 24 -0.06 -17.29 -5.61
N LEU A 25 -0.82 -17.66 -6.65
CA LEU A 25 -1.52 -18.95 -6.71
C LEU A 25 -0.57 -20.14 -6.87
N ASN A 26 0.67 -19.91 -7.30
CA ASN A 26 1.63 -20.98 -7.58
C ASN A 26 2.58 -21.22 -6.41
N THR A 27 3.00 -20.14 -5.75
CA THR A 27 4.00 -20.13 -4.68
C THR A 27 3.37 -19.99 -3.30
N GLY A 28 2.13 -19.48 -3.21
CA GLY A 28 1.48 -19.13 -1.95
C GLY A 28 2.03 -17.85 -1.32
N GLU A 29 2.92 -17.12 -2.01
CA GLU A 29 3.54 -15.91 -1.49
C GLU A 29 2.49 -14.82 -1.22
N ARG A 30 2.62 -14.15 -0.07
CA ARG A 30 1.69 -13.13 0.42
C ARG A 30 2.12 -11.76 -0.05
N SER A 31 1.23 -11.05 -0.75
CA SER A 31 1.47 -9.67 -1.18
C SER A 31 0.98 -8.65 -0.16
N GLN A 32 1.74 -7.57 0.05
CA GLN A 32 1.31 -6.45 0.88
C GLN A 32 0.44 -5.49 0.07
N HIS A 33 -0.82 -5.34 0.47
CA HIS A 33 -1.72 -4.33 -0.11
C HIS A 33 -1.70 -3.07 0.74
N VAL A 34 -1.75 -1.93 0.06
CA VAL A 34 -1.82 -0.61 0.67
C VAL A 34 -3.03 0.12 0.09
N PHE A 35 -3.83 0.72 0.97
CA PHE A 35 -4.88 1.66 0.61
C PHE A 35 -4.53 3.01 1.24
N LEU A 36 -4.24 3.99 0.40
CA LEU A 36 -3.98 5.35 0.85
C LEU A 36 -5.28 6.15 0.79
N SER A 37 -5.60 6.81 1.89
CA SER A 37 -6.74 7.72 1.97
C SER A 37 -6.32 9.10 2.48
N TRP A 38 -7.02 10.11 1.99
CA TRP A 38 -6.88 11.51 2.39
C TRP A 38 -8.26 12.03 2.77
N ASN A 39 -8.38 12.65 3.96
CA ASN A 39 -9.65 13.16 4.46
C ASN A 39 -10.81 12.13 4.39
N GLY A 40 -10.51 10.86 4.71
CA GLY A 40 -11.47 9.75 4.71
C GLY A 40 -11.82 9.19 3.33
N GLN A 41 -11.32 9.76 2.23
CA GLN A 41 -11.53 9.25 0.88
C GLN A 41 -10.31 8.46 0.41
N THR A 42 -10.53 7.23 -0.09
CA THR A 42 -9.45 6.44 -0.72
C THR A 42 -8.99 7.13 -1.99
N LEU A 43 -7.70 7.45 -2.06
CA LEU A 43 -7.07 8.04 -3.24
C LEU A 43 -6.54 6.97 -4.19
N GLN A 44 -5.79 6.01 -3.64
CA GLN A 44 -5.16 4.95 -4.41
C GLN A 44 -5.08 3.66 -3.58
N ASN A 45 -5.00 2.54 -4.28
CA ASN A 45 -4.65 1.26 -3.69
C ASN A 45 -3.69 0.51 -4.62
N TRP A 46 -2.71 -0.17 -4.04
CA TRP A 46 -1.70 -0.91 -4.79
C TRP A 46 -1.20 -2.11 -4.00
N ILE A 47 -0.52 -3.01 -4.69
CA ILE A 47 0.35 -4.02 -4.07
C ILE A 47 1.72 -3.36 -3.97
N ALA A 48 2.32 -3.35 -2.78
CA ALA A 48 3.62 -2.75 -2.51
C ALA A 48 4.70 -3.85 -2.51
N PRO A 49 5.54 -3.93 -3.55
CA PRO A 49 6.78 -4.70 -3.48
C PRO A 49 7.71 -4.10 -2.42
N ALA A 50 8.50 -4.95 -1.76
CA ALA A 50 9.45 -4.48 -0.75
C ALA A 50 10.54 -3.61 -1.40
N GLY A 51 10.80 -2.43 -0.81
CA GLY A 51 11.83 -1.48 -1.26
C GLY A 51 11.43 -0.62 -2.47
N ASP A 52 10.22 -0.79 -3.02
CA ASP A 52 9.73 0.05 -4.12
C ASP A 52 9.01 1.30 -3.59
N ILE A 53 9.44 2.48 -4.04
CA ILE A 53 8.77 3.76 -3.73
C ILE A 53 7.56 3.96 -4.65
N HIS A 54 6.37 3.88 -4.08
CA HIS A 54 5.12 4.21 -4.77
C HIS A 54 4.83 5.71 -4.69
N GLN A 55 4.62 6.35 -5.83
CA GLN A 55 4.42 7.80 -5.93
C GLN A 55 2.93 8.17 -5.94
N VAL A 56 2.56 9.18 -5.15
CA VAL A 56 1.18 9.65 -5.01
C VAL A 56 1.15 11.18 -5.01
N ALA A 57 0.42 11.77 -5.96
CA ALA A 57 0.08 13.18 -5.91
C ALA A 57 -1.12 13.39 -4.98
N LEU A 58 -0.93 14.19 -3.93
CA LEU A 58 -1.98 14.47 -2.95
C LEU A 58 -2.84 15.67 -3.36
N PRO A 59 -4.09 15.79 -2.85
CA PRO A 59 -5.00 16.89 -3.21
C PRO A 59 -4.49 18.30 -2.87
N ASN A 60 -3.52 18.42 -1.95
CA ASN A 60 -2.87 19.68 -1.59
C ASN A 60 -1.69 20.04 -2.52
N GLY A 61 -1.43 19.24 -3.57
CA GLY A 61 -0.30 19.44 -4.50
C GLY A 61 1.01 18.80 -4.04
N PHE A 62 1.03 18.13 -2.88
CA PHE A 62 2.22 17.47 -2.36
C PHE A 62 2.51 16.17 -3.11
N HIS A 63 3.77 15.94 -3.50
CA HIS A 63 4.22 14.73 -4.17
C HIS A 63 4.82 13.77 -3.14
N LEU A 64 4.03 12.77 -2.72
CA LEU A 64 4.41 11.82 -1.69
C LEU A 64 4.99 10.54 -2.30
N GLY A 65 6.12 10.09 -1.78
CA GLY A 65 6.61 8.72 -1.95
C GLY A 65 6.24 7.87 -0.74
N VAL A 66 5.77 6.65 -0.97
CA VAL A 66 5.51 5.66 0.07
C VAL A 66 6.25 4.39 -0.27
N GLU A 67 7.17 3.99 0.60
CA GLU A 67 7.91 2.74 0.51
C GLU A 67 7.55 1.87 1.70
N LEU A 68 7.32 0.58 1.42
CA LEU A 68 7.26 -0.45 2.44
C LEU A 68 8.44 -1.37 2.26
N ASP A 69 9.15 -1.66 3.33
CA ASP A 69 10.33 -2.55 3.29
C ASP A 69 10.29 -3.55 4.45
N GLU A 70 11.17 -4.55 4.36
CA GLU A 70 11.42 -5.47 5.45
C GLU A 70 12.09 -4.72 6.62
N PRO A 71 11.56 -4.86 7.84
CA PRO A 71 12.20 -4.26 9.00
C PRO A 71 13.56 -4.95 9.26
N PRO A 72 14.55 -4.23 9.80
CA PRO A 72 15.82 -4.85 10.16
C PRO A 72 15.61 -5.94 11.23
N PRO A 73 16.40 -7.04 11.23
CA PRO A 73 16.24 -8.13 12.19
C PRO A 73 16.24 -7.68 13.66
N ASP A 74 17.06 -6.68 13.99
CA ASP A 74 17.15 -6.10 15.33
C ASP A 74 15.81 -5.53 15.82
N LYS A 75 14.94 -5.09 14.91
CA LYS A 75 13.61 -4.57 15.28
C LYS A 75 12.70 -5.68 15.83
N TYR A 76 12.80 -6.89 15.29
CA TYR A 76 12.05 -8.03 15.83
C TYR A 76 12.58 -8.47 17.20
N ILE A 77 13.89 -8.34 17.44
CA ILE A 77 14.50 -8.61 18.75
C ILE A 77 13.95 -7.63 19.79
N GLU A 78 13.96 -6.32 19.48
CA GLU A 78 13.40 -5.27 20.35
C GLU A 78 11.93 -5.55 20.71
N LEU A 79 11.12 -5.98 19.73
CA LEU A 79 9.71 -6.29 19.97
C LEU A 79 9.53 -7.58 20.78
N ALA A 80 10.39 -8.58 20.60
CA ALA A 80 10.33 -9.83 21.34
C ALA A 80 10.63 -9.63 22.85
N GLU A 81 11.35 -8.58 23.22
CA GLU A 81 11.55 -8.19 24.62
C GLU A 81 10.27 -7.65 25.27
N GLN A 82 9.34 -7.13 24.47
CA GLN A 82 8.11 -6.47 24.93
C GLN A 82 6.87 -7.37 24.79
N PHE A 83 6.87 -8.27 23.81
CA PHE A 83 5.72 -9.08 23.44
C PHE A 83 6.07 -10.56 23.36
N GLN A 84 5.21 -11.41 23.94
CA GLN A 84 5.35 -12.87 23.84
C GLN A 84 5.18 -13.38 22.39
N HIS A 85 4.37 -12.69 21.59
CA HIS A 85 4.13 -12.99 20.19
C HIS A 85 4.24 -11.70 19.39
N VAL A 86 5.29 -11.60 18.57
CA VAL A 86 5.52 -10.43 17.72
C VAL A 86 4.73 -10.60 16.42
N PRO A 87 3.81 -9.68 16.09
CA PRO A 87 3.14 -9.72 14.79
C PRO A 87 4.13 -9.42 13.67
N GLU A 88 3.80 -9.85 12.45
CA GLU A 88 4.54 -9.45 11.26
C GLU A 88 4.40 -7.92 11.07
N ILE A 89 5.52 -7.22 10.88
CA ILE A 89 5.57 -5.78 10.67
C ILE A 89 6.26 -5.43 9.35
N VAL A 90 6.07 -4.19 8.92
CA VAL A 90 6.79 -3.56 7.80
C VAL A 90 7.46 -2.29 8.29
N GLU A 91 8.60 -1.96 7.69
CA GLU A 91 9.13 -0.60 7.72
C GLU A 91 8.31 0.26 6.77
N ILE A 92 7.96 1.47 7.20
CA ILE A 92 7.20 2.44 6.42
C ILE A 92 8.05 3.71 6.30
N ASN A 93 8.50 4.00 5.08
CA ASN A 93 9.22 5.23 4.76
C ASN A 93 8.31 6.14 3.93
N LEU A 94 8.24 7.41 4.33
CA LEU A 94 7.53 8.46 3.60
C LEU A 94 8.54 9.46 3.05
N PHE A 95 8.39 9.82 1.78
CA PHE A 95 9.29 10.72 1.08
C PHE A 95 8.57 11.92 0.49
N GLU A 96 9.26 13.06 0.40
CA GLU A 96 8.89 14.15 -0.49
C GLU A 96 9.59 13.96 -1.85
N LEU A 97 8.82 14.07 -2.93
CA LEU A 97 9.29 13.82 -4.30
C LEU A 97 9.23 15.10 -5.17
N SER A 98 9.25 16.27 -4.55
CA SER A 98 9.18 17.56 -5.25
C SER A 98 10.52 17.95 -5.91
N GLU A 99 11.63 17.37 -5.45
CA GLU A 99 12.99 17.63 -5.92
C GLU A 99 13.57 16.44 -6.70
N ASP A 100 14.78 16.59 -7.24
CA ASP A 100 15.46 15.54 -8.01
C ASP A 100 15.84 14.32 -7.15
N GLU A 101 16.08 14.51 -5.85
CA GLU A 101 16.37 13.44 -4.89
C GLU A 101 15.23 13.32 -3.86
N PRO A 102 14.69 12.10 -3.61
CA PRO A 102 13.67 11.89 -2.58
C PRO A 102 14.15 12.27 -1.17
N GLU A 103 13.42 13.15 -0.48
CA GLU A 103 13.70 13.51 0.91
C GLU A 103 12.91 12.61 1.87
N LEU A 104 13.59 11.90 2.78
CA LEU A 104 12.93 11.08 3.80
C LEU A 104 12.25 11.98 4.85
N LEU A 105 10.92 11.98 4.88
CA LEU A 105 10.09 12.73 5.83
C LEU A 105 9.87 11.98 7.14
N SER A 106 9.70 10.65 7.06
CA SER A 106 9.38 9.82 8.22
C SER A 106 9.77 8.38 7.95
N ARG A 107 10.33 7.74 8.98
CA ARG A 107 10.48 6.29 9.09
C ARG A 107 9.74 5.80 10.32
N THR A 108 8.94 4.75 10.18
CA THR A 108 8.26 4.08 11.31
C THR A 108 8.03 2.60 11.01
N TYR A 109 7.48 1.87 11.98
CA TYR A 109 7.13 0.46 11.84
C TYR A 109 5.65 0.25 12.13
N GLY A 110 4.98 -0.57 11.33
CA GLY A 110 3.57 -0.89 11.50
C GLY A 110 3.30 -2.36 11.21
N GLY A 111 2.27 -2.94 11.84
CA GLY A 111 1.85 -4.30 11.51
C GLY A 111 1.40 -4.42 10.05
N THR A 112 1.66 -5.56 9.40
CA THR A 112 1.26 -5.81 8.00
C THR A 112 -0.26 -5.75 7.77
N ASN A 113 -1.03 -5.88 8.85
CA ASN A 113 -2.49 -5.76 8.89
C ASN A 113 -2.88 -4.67 9.89
N SER A 114 -2.80 -3.41 9.50
CA SER A 114 -2.98 -2.28 10.41
C SER A 114 -3.43 -1.01 9.69
N ILE A 115 -3.80 0.02 10.46
CA ILE A 115 -4.10 1.36 9.95
C ILE A 115 -3.09 2.32 10.56
N GLN A 116 -2.38 3.06 9.70
CA GLN A 116 -1.32 3.98 10.07
C GLN A 116 -1.68 5.40 9.60
N GLY A 117 -1.79 6.35 10.53
CA GLY A 117 -2.08 7.75 10.23
C GLY A 117 -0.82 8.61 10.25
N PHE A 118 -0.69 9.54 9.29
CA PHE A 118 0.44 10.47 9.22
C PHE A 118 -0.06 11.87 8.89
N GLY A 119 0.33 12.86 9.69
CA GLY A 119 -0.04 14.25 9.48
C GLY A 119 0.58 15.17 10.52
N ALA A 120 0.26 16.45 10.47
CA ALA A 120 0.81 17.47 11.36
C ALA A 120 0.45 17.23 12.84
N ARG A 121 -0.68 16.57 13.11
CA ARG A 121 -1.11 16.16 14.46
C ARG A 121 -0.58 14.80 14.90
N GLY A 122 0.12 14.06 14.03
CA GLY A 122 0.64 12.73 14.31
C GLY A 122 -0.35 11.59 14.07
N GLY A 123 -0.08 10.45 14.71
CA GLY A 123 -0.71 9.16 14.47
C GLY A 123 0.32 8.06 14.69
N ALA A 124 0.68 7.36 13.62
CA ALA A 124 1.85 6.48 13.57
C ALA A 124 3.17 7.27 13.63
N ASN A 125 3.20 8.43 12.95
CA ASN A 125 4.26 9.42 13.10
C ASN A 125 3.73 10.82 12.73
N ARG A 126 4.43 11.88 13.17
CA ARG A 126 4.14 13.27 12.79
C ARG A 126 4.91 13.64 11.53
N VAL A 127 4.20 14.20 10.55
CA VAL A 127 4.77 14.71 9.29
C VAL A 127 4.06 16.03 8.97
N GLU A 128 4.76 17.15 9.11
CA GLU A 128 4.14 18.49 9.06
C GLU A 128 3.67 18.84 7.64
N GLN A 129 4.44 18.44 6.63
CA GLN A 129 4.21 18.69 5.21
C GLN A 129 2.88 18.10 4.71
N LEU A 130 2.41 17.02 5.35
CA LEU A 130 1.14 16.38 5.03
C LEU A 130 -0.09 17.14 5.56
N GLY A 131 0.11 18.14 6.42
CA GLY A 131 -0.98 18.95 6.97
C GLY A 131 -1.96 18.17 7.85
N ASP A 132 -3.19 18.65 7.93
CA ASP A 132 -4.29 18.07 8.73
C ASP A 132 -5.55 17.98 7.84
N PRO A 133 -6.15 16.79 7.66
CA PRO A 133 -5.98 15.57 8.47
C PRO A 133 -4.80 14.66 8.09
N GLY A 134 -3.98 15.04 7.10
CA GLY A 134 -2.90 14.19 6.59
C GLY A 134 -3.40 12.98 5.79
N ILE A 135 -2.58 11.92 5.74
CA ILE A 135 -2.90 10.66 5.07
C ILE A 135 -3.18 9.55 6.08
N LYS A 136 -3.88 8.52 5.61
CA LYS A 136 -4.04 7.25 6.32
C LYS A 136 -3.74 6.09 5.39
N LEU A 137 -2.80 5.25 5.79
CA LEU A 137 -2.48 3.99 5.12
C LEU A 137 -3.22 2.85 5.82
N THR A 138 -4.05 2.12 5.09
CA THR A 138 -4.55 0.82 5.53
C THR A 138 -3.69 -0.26 4.90
N LEU A 139 -2.97 -1.00 5.74
CA LEU A 139 -2.09 -2.09 5.37
C LEU A 139 -2.84 -3.41 5.52
N LEU A 140 -2.82 -4.23 4.47
CA LEU A 140 -3.43 -5.55 4.47
C LEU A 140 -2.48 -6.55 3.82
N LYS A 141 -2.07 -7.57 4.56
CA LYS A 141 -1.32 -8.72 4.04
C LYS A 141 -2.09 -9.98 4.40
N PRO A 142 -2.97 -10.47 3.51
CA PRO A 142 -3.83 -11.60 3.83
C PRO A 142 -3.01 -12.86 4.06
N VAL A 143 -3.55 -13.76 4.89
CA VAL A 143 -2.97 -15.08 5.12
C VAL A 143 -3.40 -16.00 3.99
N CYS A 144 -2.44 -16.61 3.31
CA CYS A 144 -2.70 -17.62 2.29
C CYS A 144 -2.78 -18.99 2.96
N ILE A 145 -3.88 -19.72 2.70
CA ILE A 145 -4.11 -21.06 3.25
C ILE A 145 -3.76 -22.08 2.18
N GLU A 146 -2.88 -23.03 2.51
CA GLU A 146 -2.62 -24.17 1.63
C GLU A 146 -3.86 -25.09 1.59
N PRO A 147 -4.33 -25.52 0.40
CA PRO A 147 -5.50 -26.39 0.28
C PRO A 147 -5.42 -27.68 1.12
N SER A 148 -4.21 -28.21 1.32
CA SER A 148 -3.90 -29.38 2.15
C SER A 148 -4.27 -29.22 3.64
N THR A 149 -4.35 -27.98 4.12
CA THR A 149 -4.60 -27.65 5.54
C THR A 149 -6.08 -27.40 5.85
N VAL A 150 -6.93 -27.30 4.83
CA VAL A 150 -8.37 -27.10 5.00
C VAL A 150 -9.02 -28.41 5.47
N PRO A 151 -9.63 -28.46 6.68
CA PRO A 151 -10.29 -29.67 7.15
C PRO A 151 -11.42 -30.06 6.20
N VAL A 152 -11.39 -31.27 5.65
CA VAL A 152 -12.51 -31.81 4.89
C VAL A 152 -13.62 -32.15 5.88
N ALA A 153 -14.73 -31.41 5.82
CA ALA A 153 -15.93 -31.76 6.57
C ALA A 153 -16.37 -33.17 6.16
N ARG A 154 -16.39 -34.09 7.12
CA ARG A 154 -16.91 -35.46 6.94
C ARG A 154 -18.40 -35.50 7.26
#